data_AF-A0A6L8BBD1-F1
#
_entry.id   AF-A0A6L8BBD1-F1
#
_cell.length_a   1.000
_cell.length_b   1.000
_cell.length_c   1.000
_cell.angle_alpha   90.00
_cell.angle_beta   90.00
_cell.angle_gamma   90.00
#
_symmetry.space_group_name_H-M   'P 1'
#
loop_
_entity.id
_entity.type
_entity.pdbx_description
1 polymer ?
#
loop_
_entity_poly.entity_id
_entity_poly.type
_entity_poly.pdbx_seq_one_letter_code
_entity_poly.pdbx_strand_id
1 'polypeptide(L)'
;MLDEIMRQKDAKLKEAVRASLAGNVKEAFEKLGNRVAQVNPDYLPGAAAARWLKLNPETRARAGLMAPSHALRADINVYIRERLARDGAIHGPRLEAERLVSRSYTKAEKMLAGNYSSGDLVSFHRAFKTLGVEKGDERRVAAVDDRVGKVLLEAPDGQHVEWRPRWVAAKRGAVEVYRSGALELRAGDRIRWTKNHDGMGLVNSHTAEVTSIGRDRVRFRLEDGRSLTLRRGDSQLRHLDHAWASTVHAFQGRTVDNVIAVMESRHPHLSTQKSFYVEISRARNRADLVTDDAEALREHLETATGERVAALEGIGAAVERPADRFEPGVLDRLFGQKDGPDRSNAPPEPSANQPAEQPVEPLPEKTPEPKQGQYDLEL
;
A
#
# COMPACT_ATOMS: atom_id res chain seq x y z
N MET A 1 23.73 6.06 -13.89
CA MET A 1 23.37 4.99 -12.95
C MET A 1 24.15 5.27 -11.67
N LEU A 2 23.49 5.40 -10.52
CA LEU A 2 24.18 5.62 -9.24
C LEU A 2 24.54 4.23 -8.69
N ASP A 3 25.73 3.74 -9.05
CA ASP A 3 26.16 2.36 -8.81
C ASP A 3 26.69 2.11 -7.37
N GLU A 4 26.66 3.12 -6.50
CA GLU A 4 27.22 2.99 -5.17
C GLU A 4 26.15 2.82 -4.08
N ILE A 5 26.08 1.60 -3.56
CA ILE A 5 25.35 1.28 -2.34
C ILE A 5 26.11 1.90 -1.15
N MET A 6 25.67 3.10 -0.75
CA MET A 6 26.25 3.87 0.37
C MET A 6 25.59 3.62 1.73
N ARG A 7 24.46 2.91 1.76
CA ARG A 7 23.62 2.77 2.96
C ARG A 7 24.16 1.76 3.97
N GLN A 8 24.63 0.61 3.51
CA GLN A 8 25.05 -0.51 4.37
C GLN A 8 26.43 -0.26 4.97
N LYS A 9 26.52 -0.32 6.31
CA LYS A 9 27.76 -0.19 7.08
C LYS A 9 28.43 -1.53 7.36
N ASP A 10 27.66 -2.61 7.45
CA ASP A 10 28.17 -3.98 7.63
C ASP A 10 28.60 -4.56 6.28
N ALA A 11 29.83 -5.06 6.20
CA ALA A 11 30.42 -5.57 4.95
C ALA A 11 29.63 -6.76 4.39
N LYS A 12 29.26 -7.73 5.23
CA LYS A 12 28.49 -8.91 4.82
C LYS A 12 27.10 -8.54 4.30
N LEU A 13 26.42 -7.60 4.97
CA LEU A 13 25.14 -7.09 4.51
C LEU A 13 25.28 -6.34 3.18
N LYS A 14 26.33 -5.53 3.02
CA LYS A 14 26.60 -4.82 1.75
C LYS A 14 26.81 -5.80 0.60
N GLU A 15 27.54 -6.89 0.83
CA GLU A 15 27.73 -7.97 -0.14
C GLU A 15 26.42 -8.70 -0.44
N ALA A 16 25.63 -9.05 0.59
CA ALA A 16 24.32 -9.68 0.39
C ALA A 16 23.36 -8.80 -0.44
N VAL A 17 23.32 -7.50 -0.17
CA VAL A 17 22.50 -6.53 -0.91
C VAL A 17 22.97 -6.41 -2.37
N ARG A 18 24.29 -6.39 -2.62
CA ARG A 18 24.85 -6.38 -3.98
C ARG A 18 24.50 -7.64 -4.76
N ALA A 19 24.70 -8.81 -4.14
CA ALA A 19 24.34 -10.09 -4.74
C ALA A 19 22.84 -10.16 -5.08
N SER A 20 21.97 -9.73 -4.15
CA SER A 20 20.53 -9.68 -4.38
C SER A 20 20.12 -8.70 -5.49
N LEU A 21 20.81 -7.56 -5.63
CA LEU A 21 20.56 -6.59 -6.71
C LEU A 21 20.98 -7.15 -8.08
N ALA A 22 22.05 -7.94 -8.12
CA ALA A 22 22.54 -8.63 -9.32
C ALA A 22 21.74 -9.90 -9.66
N GLY A 23 20.70 -10.23 -8.89
CA GLY A 23 19.93 -11.46 -9.05
C GLY A 23 20.64 -12.74 -8.59
N ASN A 24 21.82 -12.65 -7.97
CA ASN A 24 22.53 -13.79 -7.40
C ASN A 24 21.99 -14.13 -6.00
N VAL A 25 20.81 -14.75 -5.96
CA VAL A 25 20.10 -15.10 -4.73
C VAL A 25 20.91 -16.06 -3.86
N LYS A 26 21.55 -17.06 -4.47
CA LYS A 26 22.39 -18.03 -3.75
C LYS A 26 23.51 -17.34 -2.98
N GLU A 27 24.28 -16.48 -3.65
CA GLU A 27 25.34 -15.71 -2.98
C GLU A 27 24.75 -14.81 -1.88
N ALA A 28 23.61 -14.14 -2.13
CA ALA A 28 22.99 -13.30 -1.11
C ALA A 28 22.64 -14.09 0.17
N PHE A 29 22.12 -15.32 0.03
CA PHE A 29 21.85 -16.22 1.16
C PHE A 29 23.14 -16.66 1.87
N GLU A 30 24.19 -17.00 1.13
CA GLU A 30 25.50 -17.35 1.70
C GLU A 30 26.10 -16.18 2.51
N LYS A 31 25.96 -14.94 2.01
CA LYS A 31 26.43 -13.72 2.71
C LYS A 31 25.61 -13.40 3.96
N LEU A 32 24.30 -13.67 3.95
CA LEU A 32 23.46 -13.58 5.15
C LEU A 32 23.82 -14.67 6.17
N GLY A 33 24.14 -15.88 5.70
CA GLY A 33 24.61 -16.99 6.53
C GLY A 33 23.67 -17.29 7.69
N ASN A 34 24.19 -17.23 8.93
CA ASN A 34 23.41 -17.48 10.15
C ASN A 34 22.32 -16.43 10.46
N ARG A 35 22.18 -15.39 9.62
CA ARG A 35 21.07 -14.43 9.67
C ARG A 35 19.83 -14.92 8.92
N VAL A 36 19.95 -15.99 8.13
CA VAL A 36 18.80 -16.73 7.59
C VAL A 36 18.38 -17.77 8.62
N ALA A 37 17.13 -17.70 9.05
CA ALA A 37 16.64 -18.49 10.15
C ALA A 37 15.34 -19.18 9.77
N GLN A 38 15.46 -20.46 9.43
CA GLN A 38 14.35 -21.34 9.15
C GLN A 38 13.62 -21.71 10.44
N VAL A 39 12.29 -21.68 10.42
CA VAL A 39 11.43 -22.05 11.54
C VAL A 39 10.25 -22.86 11.06
N ASN A 40 9.61 -23.60 11.95
CA ASN A 40 8.39 -24.31 11.59
C ASN A 40 7.32 -23.29 11.11
N PRO A 41 6.69 -23.55 9.95
CA PRO A 41 5.56 -22.82 9.41
C PRO A 41 4.53 -22.26 10.39
N ASP A 42 4.12 -23.07 11.36
CA ASP A 42 3.04 -22.78 12.30
C ASP A 42 3.46 -21.76 13.37
N TYR A 43 4.78 -21.63 13.59
CA TYR A 43 5.36 -20.72 14.58
C TYR A 43 6.01 -19.49 13.94
N LEU A 44 5.89 -19.31 12.62
CA LEU A 44 6.55 -18.23 11.88
C LEU A 44 6.28 -16.82 12.46
N PRO A 45 5.01 -16.42 12.75
CA PRO A 45 4.75 -15.10 13.33
C PRO A 45 5.39 -14.94 14.73
N GLY A 46 5.27 -15.97 15.58
CA GLY A 46 5.81 -15.99 16.93
C GLY A 46 7.34 -15.96 16.95
N ALA A 47 7.99 -16.67 16.03
CA ALA A 47 9.45 -16.66 15.89
C ALA A 47 9.98 -15.30 15.44
N ALA A 48 9.31 -14.65 14.49
CA ALA A 48 9.64 -13.29 14.06
C ALA A 48 9.48 -12.29 15.22
N ALA A 49 8.35 -12.36 15.94
CA ALA A 49 8.11 -11.57 17.14
C ALA A 49 9.20 -11.80 18.21
N ALA A 50 9.54 -13.06 18.49
CA ALA A 50 10.55 -13.41 19.49
C ALA A 50 11.93 -12.86 19.16
N ARG A 51 12.34 -12.86 17.88
CA ARG A 51 13.60 -12.24 17.44
C ARG A 51 13.60 -10.73 17.71
N TRP A 52 12.50 -10.04 17.40
CA TRP A 52 12.38 -8.61 17.68
C TRP A 52 12.34 -8.29 19.18
N LEU A 53 11.66 -9.13 19.97
CA LEU A 53 11.57 -9.01 21.43
C LEU A 53 12.90 -9.30 22.15
N LYS A 54 13.83 -10.04 21.55
CA LYS A 54 15.18 -10.24 22.09
C LYS A 54 16.06 -8.99 21.97
N LEU A 55 15.70 -8.05 21.10
CA LEU A 55 16.41 -6.77 21.00
C LEU A 55 16.15 -5.93 22.24
N ASN A 56 17.22 -5.28 22.73
CA ASN A 56 17.10 -4.27 23.79
C ASN A 56 16.26 -3.06 23.30
N PRO A 57 15.70 -2.23 24.22
CA PRO A 57 14.79 -1.15 23.85
C PRO A 57 15.34 -0.16 22.81
N GLU A 58 16.62 0.21 22.92
CA GLU A 58 17.25 1.17 21.99
C GLU A 58 17.38 0.59 20.57
N THR A 59 17.82 -0.65 20.48
CA THR A 59 18.00 -1.35 19.19
C THR A 59 16.63 -1.60 18.56
N ARG A 60 15.65 -1.97 19.37
CA ARG A 60 14.27 -2.22 18.98
C ARG A 60 13.60 -0.96 18.40
N ALA A 61 13.83 0.21 19.01
CA ALA A 61 13.31 1.48 18.51
C ALA A 61 13.82 1.81 17.09
N ARG A 62 15.01 1.31 16.73
CA ARG A 62 15.65 1.50 15.42
C ARG A 62 15.59 0.26 14.51
N ALA A 63 14.80 -0.75 14.89
CA ALA A 63 14.63 -1.98 14.12
C ALA A 63 13.28 -2.00 13.39
N GLY A 64 13.30 -2.40 12.11
CA GLY A 64 12.09 -2.71 11.35
C GLY A 64 11.76 -4.20 11.43
N LEU A 65 10.50 -4.55 11.61
CA LEU A 65 9.99 -5.91 11.46
C LEU A 65 9.03 -5.95 10.26
N MET A 66 9.46 -6.60 9.20
CA MET A 66 8.77 -6.62 7.90
C MET A 66 8.02 -7.93 7.71
N ALA A 67 6.75 -7.82 7.31
CA ALA A 67 5.92 -8.95 6.95
C ALA A 67 5.39 -8.79 5.51
N PRO A 68 5.26 -9.90 4.76
CA PRO A 68 4.90 -9.88 3.35
C PRO A 68 3.38 -9.69 3.14
N SER A 69 2.56 -10.00 4.15
CA SER A 69 1.10 -9.91 4.09
C SER A 69 0.50 -9.14 5.26
N HIS A 70 -0.72 -8.61 5.07
CA HIS A 70 -1.47 -7.96 6.15
C HIS A 70 -1.86 -8.93 7.26
N ALA A 71 -2.12 -10.20 6.93
CA ALA A 71 -2.47 -11.25 7.89
C ALA A 71 -1.27 -11.59 8.78
N LEU A 72 -0.13 -11.94 8.19
CA LEU A 72 1.09 -12.26 8.95
C LEU A 72 1.56 -11.08 9.82
N ARG A 73 1.45 -9.85 9.31
CA ARG A 73 1.71 -8.64 10.12
C ARG A 73 0.79 -8.55 11.35
N ALA A 74 -0.50 -8.85 11.17
CA ALA A 74 -1.46 -8.83 12.28
C ALA A 74 -1.11 -9.89 13.33
N ASP A 75 -0.76 -11.10 12.90
CA ASP A 75 -0.37 -12.18 13.81
C ASP A 75 0.90 -11.83 14.59
N ILE A 76 1.93 -11.32 13.91
CA ILE A 76 3.16 -10.83 14.56
C ILE A 76 2.86 -9.74 15.60
N ASN A 77 1.99 -8.79 15.24
CA ASN A 77 1.58 -7.73 16.17
C ASN A 77 0.91 -8.31 17.42
N VAL A 78 0.05 -9.33 17.28
CA VAL A 78 -0.59 -10.01 18.42
C VAL A 78 0.47 -10.63 19.34
N TYR A 79 1.40 -11.42 18.79
CA TYR A 79 2.47 -12.04 19.59
C TYR A 79 3.33 -11.01 20.35
N ILE A 80 3.73 -9.92 19.68
CA ILE A 80 4.50 -8.85 20.32
C ILE A 80 3.69 -8.22 21.44
N ARG A 81 2.43 -7.86 21.15
CA ARG A 81 1.58 -7.13 22.08
C ARG A 81 1.26 -7.96 23.33
N GLU A 82 0.97 -9.25 23.16
CA GLU A 82 0.80 -10.17 24.28
C GLU A 82 2.04 -10.23 25.17
N ARG A 83 3.22 -10.36 24.57
CA ARG A 83 4.46 -10.41 25.35
C ARG A 83 4.73 -9.10 26.09
N LEU A 84 4.59 -7.96 25.42
CA LEU A 84 4.78 -6.64 26.03
C LEU A 84 3.75 -6.36 27.14
N ALA A 85 2.53 -6.88 27.01
CA ALA A 85 1.54 -6.81 28.06
C ALA A 85 1.90 -7.67 29.28
N ARG A 86 2.43 -8.88 29.07
CA ARG A 86 2.94 -9.75 30.15
C ARG A 86 4.15 -9.13 30.86
N ASP A 87 5.03 -8.49 30.10
CA ASP A 87 6.23 -7.82 30.62
C ASP A 87 5.92 -6.43 31.24
N GLY A 88 4.65 -5.99 31.23
CA GLY A 88 4.21 -4.72 31.82
C GLY A 88 4.50 -3.46 30.99
N ALA A 89 5.15 -3.59 29.83
CA ALA A 89 5.39 -2.49 28.90
C ALA A 89 4.10 -1.99 28.24
N ILE A 90 3.09 -2.86 28.09
CA ILE A 90 1.72 -2.47 27.74
C ILE A 90 0.84 -2.65 28.97
N HIS A 91 0.28 -1.54 29.47
CA HIS A 91 -0.31 -1.50 30.79
C HIS A 91 -1.56 -0.62 30.85
N GLY A 92 -2.18 -0.58 32.04
CA GLY A 92 -3.34 0.25 32.30
C GLY A 92 -4.64 -0.26 31.63
N PRO A 93 -5.67 0.61 31.61
CA PRO A 93 -7.01 0.25 31.15
C PRO A 93 -7.04 -0.02 29.64
N ARG A 94 -8.00 -0.86 29.24
CA ARG A 94 -8.27 -1.22 27.85
C ARG A 94 -9.28 -0.25 27.24
N LEU A 95 -9.08 0.10 25.99
CA LEU A 95 -10.07 0.74 25.14
C LEU A 95 -10.35 -0.18 23.97
N GLU A 96 -11.58 -0.67 23.89
CA GLU A 96 -12.08 -1.32 22.68
C GLU A 96 -12.52 -0.23 21.70
N ALA A 97 -11.95 -0.22 20.51
CA ALA A 97 -12.34 0.66 19.41
C ALA A 97 -12.82 -0.17 18.22
N GLU A 98 -13.85 0.32 17.53
CA GLU A 98 -14.12 -0.14 16.17
C GLU A 98 -12.95 0.27 15.28
N ARG A 99 -12.43 -0.64 14.46
CA ARG A 99 -11.39 -0.40 13.47
C ARG A 99 -11.94 -0.59 12.07
N LEU A 100 -11.72 0.40 11.22
CA LEU A 100 -12.13 0.37 9.83
C LEU A 100 -10.96 -0.02 8.93
N VAL A 101 -11.07 -1.19 8.30
CA VAL A 101 -10.07 -1.74 7.39
C VAL A 101 -10.52 -1.53 5.96
N SER A 102 -9.78 -0.73 5.19
CA SER A 102 -10.06 -0.52 3.77
C SER A 102 -10.09 -1.85 3.03
N ARG A 103 -11.14 -2.06 2.22
CA ARG A 103 -11.22 -3.19 1.29
C ARG A 103 -10.32 -2.99 0.06
N SER A 104 -9.87 -1.75 -0.18
CA SER A 104 -8.94 -1.39 -1.25
C SER A 104 -9.41 -1.82 -2.64
N TYR A 105 -10.73 -1.83 -2.84
CA TYR A 105 -11.34 -2.19 -4.11
C TYR A 105 -10.87 -1.26 -5.23
N THR A 106 -10.51 -1.87 -6.35
CA THR A 106 -10.31 -1.17 -7.62
C THR A 106 -11.60 -0.48 -8.05
N LYS A 107 -11.48 0.45 -9.00
CA LYS A 107 -12.65 1.13 -9.58
C LYS A 107 -13.69 0.13 -10.11
N ALA A 108 -13.24 -0.93 -10.78
CA ALA A 108 -14.12 -1.96 -11.32
C ALA A 108 -14.78 -2.76 -10.20
N GLU A 109 -14.02 -3.18 -9.18
CA GLU A 109 -14.56 -3.93 -8.05
C GLU A 109 -15.59 -3.12 -7.26
N LYS A 110 -15.37 -1.81 -7.07
CA LYS A 110 -16.34 -0.92 -6.43
C LYS A 110 -17.69 -0.87 -7.18
N MET A 111 -17.73 -1.20 -8.46
CA MET A 111 -18.96 -1.15 -9.27
C MET A 111 -19.81 -2.43 -9.17
N LEU A 112 -19.26 -3.53 -8.65
CA LEU A 112 -19.93 -4.83 -8.56
C LEU A 112 -20.60 -5.00 -7.20
N ALA A 113 -21.91 -5.23 -7.17
CA ALA A 113 -22.66 -5.37 -5.93
C ALA A 113 -22.21 -6.59 -5.10
N GLY A 114 -21.91 -7.72 -5.74
CA GLY A 114 -21.43 -8.94 -5.08
C GLY A 114 -20.10 -8.80 -4.35
N ASN A 115 -19.34 -7.72 -4.57
CA ASN A 115 -18.12 -7.44 -3.78
C ASN A 115 -18.44 -6.84 -2.41
N TYR A 116 -19.65 -6.36 -2.16
CA TYR A 116 -20.04 -5.82 -0.87
C TYR A 116 -20.55 -6.96 0.03
N SER A 117 -20.42 -6.80 1.33
CA SER A 117 -20.97 -7.74 2.32
C SER A 117 -21.78 -7.00 3.37
N SER A 118 -22.79 -7.64 3.94
CA SER A 118 -23.51 -7.09 5.10
C SER A 118 -22.52 -6.73 6.21
N GLY A 119 -22.71 -5.56 6.82
CA GLY A 119 -21.83 -4.97 7.82
C GLY A 119 -20.65 -4.15 7.27
N ASP A 120 -20.33 -4.21 5.97
CA ASP A 120 -19.34 -3.31 5.38
C ASP A 120 -19.82 -1.84 5.52
N LEU A 121 -18.88 -0.91 5.71
CA LEU A 121 -19.14 0.52 5.83
C LEU A 121 -18.71 1.24 4.55
N VAL A 122 -19.66 1.93 3.92
CA VAL A 122 -19.44 2.74 2.72
C VAL A 122 -19.30 4.21 3.13
N SER A 123 -18.13 4.78 2.91
CA SER A 123 -17.85 6.21 3.14
C SER A 123 -17.99 6.98 1.84
N PHE A 124 -18.84 8.00 1.82
CA PHE A 124 -19.13 8.85 0.67
C PHE A 124 -18.31 10.12 0.72
N HIS A 125 -17.51 10.37 -0.32
CA HIS A 125 -16.67 11.57 -0.41
C HIS A 125 -17.30 12.66 -1.28
N ARG A 126 -18.56 12.47 -1.70
CA ARG A 126 -19.37 13.39 -2.50
C ARG A 126 -20.83 13.25 -2.06
N ALA A 127 -21.59 14.33 -2.21
CA ALA A 127 -23.02 14.30 -2.00
C ALA A 127 -23.74 13.55 -3.15
N PHE A 128 -24.73 12.74 -2.79
CA PHE A 128 -25.63 12.09 -3.73
C PHE A 128 -27.07 12.27 -3.25
N LYS A 129 -27.75 13.28 -3.80
CA LYS A 129 -29.13 13.64 -3.44
C LYS A 129 -30.11 12.47 -3.54
N THR A 130 -29.96 11.62 -4.55
CA THR A 130 -30.82 10.43 -4.74
C THR A 130 -30.70 9.39 -3.63
N LEU A 131 -29.60 9.42 -2.85
CA LEU A 131 -29.37 8.54 -1.71
C LEU A 131 -29.53 9.27 -0.38
N GLY A 132 -29.80 10.58 -0.39
CA GLY A 132 -29.80 11.42 0.81
C GLY A 132 -28.48 11.36 1.57
N VAL A 133 -27.35 11.30 0.86
CA VAL A 133 -26.00 11.31 1.47
C VAL A 133 -25.27 12.60 1.13
N GLU A 134 -24.61 13.16 2.13
CA GLU A 134 -23.72 14.30 2.00
C GLU A 134 -22.25 13.87 1.90
N LYS A 135 -21.36 14.82 1.58
CA LYS A 135 -19.92 14.57 1.60
C LYS A 135 -19.46 14.30 3.05
N GLY A 136 -18.87 13.13 3.26
CA GLY A 136 -18.38 12.67 4.56
C GLY A 136 -19.28 11.64 5.21
N ASP A 137 -20.47 11.40 4.67
CA ASP A 137 -21.40 10.43 5.22
C ASP A 137 -20.85 9.00 5.14
N GLU A 138 -21.17 8.20 6.15
CA GLU A 138 -20.84 6.78 6.21
C GLU A 138 -22.11 5.98 6.42
N ARG A 139 -22.38 4.99 5.58
CA ARG A 139 -23.55 4.11 5.69
C ARG A 139 -23.12 2.65 5.73
N ARG A 140 -23.73 1.85 6.60
CA ARG A 140 -23.47 0.41 6.63
C ARG A 140 -24.31 -0.32 5.59
N VAL A 141 -23.75 -1.38 5.03
CA VAL A 141 -24.46 -2.30 4.15
C VAL A 141 -25.34 -3.21 5.01
N ALA A 142 -26.65 -3.13 4.83
CA ALA A 142 -27.60 -4.02 5.48
C ALA A 142 -27.68 -5.37 4.74
N ALA A 143 -27.80 -5.33 3.41
CA ALA A 143 -27.92 -6.51 2.56
C ALA A 143 -27.42 -6.25 1.13
N VAL A 144 -27.19 -7.33 0.39
CA VAL A 144 -26.74 -7.31 -1.01
C VAL A 144 -27.62 -8.25 -1.83
N ASP A 145 -28.14 -7.75 -2.95
CA ASP A 145 -28.79 -8.55 -3.99
C ASP A 145 -27.96 -8.43 -5.28
N ASP A 146 -27.01 -9.34 -5.42
CA ASP A 146 -26.07 -9.36 -6.55
C ASP A 146 -26.76 -9.64 -7.88
N ARG A 147 -27.85 -10.43 -7.87
CA ARG A 147 -28.59 -10.83 -9.08
C ARG A 147 -29.14 -9.62 -9.86
N VAL A 148 -29.49 -8.56 -9.15
CA VAL A 148 -29.96 -7.29 -9.74
C VAL A 148 -28.99 -6.12 -9.51
N GLY A 149 -27.80 -6.39 -8.98
CA GLY A 149 -26.74 -5.39 -8.77
C GLY A 149 -27.10 -4.32 -7.73
N LYS A 150 -27.85 -4.68 -6.68
CA LYS A 150 -28.33 -3.76 -5.64
C LYS A 150 -27.63 -4.03 -4.29
N VAL A 151 -27.38 -2.94 -3.57
CA VAL A 151 -26.90 -2.95 -2.19
C VAL A 151 -27.88 -2.12 -1.36
N LEU A 152 -28.37 -2.66 -0.25
CA LEU A 152 -29.19 -1.92 0.71
C LEU A 152 -28.28 -1.29 1.76
N LEU A 153 -28.34 0.03 1.88
CA LEU A 153 -27.60 0.78 2.89
C LEU A 153 -28.53 1.22 4.01
N GLU A 154 -28.04 1.24 5.25
CA GLU A 154 -28.76 1.82 6.38
C GLU A 154 -28.99 3.33 6.19
N ALA A 155 -30.19 3.78 6.50
CA ALA A 155 -30.58 5.18 6.54
C ALA A 155 -30.52 5.73 7.98
N PRO A 156 -30.39 7.05 8.18
CA PRO A 156 -30.24 7.62 9.53
C PRO A 156 -31.49 7.43 10.39
N ASP A 157 -32.64 7.23 9.75
CA ASP A 157 -33.93 6.93 10.37
C ASP A 157 -34.13 5.44 10.70
N GLY A 158 -33.11 4.61 10.46
CA GLY A 158 -33.15 3.15 10.67
C GLY A 158 -33.80 2.36 9.51
N GLN A 159 -34.25 3.03 8.45
CA GLN A 159 -34.72 2.36 7.23
C GLN A 159 -33.54 1.93 6.34
N HIS A 160 -33.85 1.55 5.09
CA HIS A 160 -32.86 1.22 4.08
C HIS A 160 -33.01 2.08 2.83
N VAL A 161 -31.89 2.48 2.24
CA VAL A 161 -31.83 3.14 0.93
C VAL A 161 -31.22 2.19 -0.10
N GLU A 162 -31.90 2.05 -1.24
CA GLU A 162 -31.37 1.27 -2.35
C GLU A 162 -30.20 2.00 -3.01
N TRP A 163 -29.07 1.30 -3.13
CA TRP A 163 -27.89 1.79 -3.80
C TRP A 163 -27.45 0.84 -4.91
N ARG A 164 -27.11 1.41 -6.07
CA ARG A 164 -26.53 0.67 -7.21
C ARG A 164 -25.10 1.14 -7.44
N PRO A 165 -24.09 0.38 -6.96
CA PRO A 165 -22.69 0.82 -6.99
C PRO A 165 -22.19 1.19 -8.38
N ARG A 166 -22.65 0.49 -9.43
CA ARG A 166 -22.29 0.72 -10.84
C ARG A 166 -22.46 2.18 -11.30
N TRP A 167 -23.40 2.94 -10.75
CA TRP A 167 -23.67 4.32 -11.19
C TRP A 167 -23.01 5.39 -10.33
N VAL A 168 -22.72 5.06 -9.07
CA VAL A 168 -22.24 6.01 -8.06
C VAL A 168 -20.75 5.77 -7.79
N ALA A 169 -20.37 4.53 -7.49
CA ALA A 169 -19.01 4.13 -7.15
C ALA A 169 -18.05 4.16 -8.35
N ALA A 170 -18.59 4.15 -9.58
CA ALA A 170 -17.83 4.32 -10.81
C ALA A 170 -17.17 5.71 -10.92
N LYS A 171 -17.68 6.72 -10.20
CA LYS A 171 -17.08 8.06 -10.18
C LYS A 171 -15.79 8.03 -9.36
N ARG A 172 -14.68 8.50 -9.94
CA ARG A 172 -13.35 8.42 -9.32
C ARG A 172 -13.36 9.10 -7.94
N GLY A 173 -12.97 8.32 -6.91
CA GLY A 173 -12.87 8.79 -5.53
C GLY A 173 -14.19 9.14 -4.85
N ALA A 174 -15.32 8.70 -5.40
CA ALA A 174 -16.65 8.99 -4.83
C ALA A 174 -16.92 8.23 -3.53
N VAL A 175 -16.43 7.00 -3.41
CA VAL A 175 -16.67 6.13 -2.26
C VAL A 175 -15.40 5.38 -1.85
N GLU A 176 -15.30 5.09 -0.56
CA GLU A 176 -14.37 4.11 0.02
C GLU A 176 -15.14 3.07 0.83
N VAL A 177 -14.67 1.82 0.80
CA VAL A 177 -15.38 0.70 1.44
C VAL A 177 -14.49 0.11 2.52
N TYR A 178 -15.03 0.00 3.73
CA TYR A 178 -14.34 -0.53 4.88
C TYR A 178 -15.04 -1.76 5.43
N ARG A 179 -14.26 -2.68 5.98
CA ARG A 179 -14.77 -3.70 6.89
C ARG A 179 -14.52 -3.25 8.32
N SER A 180 -15.53 -3.41 9.16
CA SER A 180 -15.41 -3.21 10.60
C SER A 180 -14.68 -4.39 11.24
N GLY A 181 -13.83 -4.09 12.23
CA GLY A 181 -13.19 -5.05 13.10
C GLY A 181 -12.96 -4.44 14.47
N ALA A 182 -12.45 -5.23 15.42
CA ALA A 182 -12.05 -4.72 16.73
C ALA A 182 -10.58 -4.29 16.74
N LEU A 183 -10.26 -3.34 17.62
CA LEU A 183 -8.90 -2.97 18.00
C LEU A 183 -8.89 -2.61 19.48
N GLU A 184 -8.17 -3.39 20.28
CA GLU A 184 -7.90 -3.06 21.67
C GLU A 184 -6.68 -2.13 21.75
N LEU A 185 -6.81 -1.01 22.44
CA LEU A 185 -5.72 -0.09 22.74
C LEU A 185 -5.44 -0.06 24.24
N ARG A 186 -4.16 0.10 24.60
CA ARG A 186 -3.64 0.25 25.97
C ARG A 186 -2.46 1.21 25.99
N ALA A 187 -2.11 1.76 27.15
CA ALA A 187 -0.90 2.56 27.28
C ALA A 187 0.34 1.70 26.96
N GLY A 188 1.31 2.27 26.25
CA GLY A 188 2.49 1.57 25.73
C GLY A 188 2.31 0.96 24.34
N ASP A 189 1.11 1.00 23.76
CA ASP A 189 0.90 0.54 22.39
C ASP A 189 1.60 1.41 21.36
N ARG A 190 2.16 0.75 20.33
CA ARG A 190 2.56 1.42 19.09
C ARG A 190 1.48 1.23 18.03
N ILE A 191 0.99 2.33 17.48
CA ILE A 191 -0.04 2.35 16.43
C ILE A 191 0.46 3.06 15.18
N ARG A 192 -0.29 2.89 14.08
CA ARG A 192 -0.20 3.70 12.87
C ARG A 192 -1.57 4.23 12.49
N TRP A 193 -1.59 5.40 11.88
CA TRP A 193 -2.79 5.93 11.23
C TRP A 193 -3.02 5.20 9.91
N THR A 194 -4.27 4.88 9.59
CA THR A 194 -4.65 4.21 8.33
C THR A 194 -5.29 5.15 7.31
N LYS A 195 -5.47 6.42 7.68
CA LYS A 195 -6.06 7.48 6.85
C LYS A 195 -5.40 8.83 7.19
N ASN A 196 -5.31 9.71 6.19
CA ASN A 196 -4.86 11.09 6.40
C ASN A 196 -5.96 11.90 7.10
N HIS A 197 -5.56 12.86 7.93
CA HIS A 197 -6.45 13.87 8.48
C HIS A 197 -5.72 15.21 8.57
N ASP A 198 -5.89 16.04 7.53
CA ASP A 198 -5.13 17.29 7.34
C ASP A 198 -5.31 18.25 8.53
N GLY A 199 -6.53 18.41 9.05
CA GLY A 199 -6.83 19.31 10.17
C GLY A 199 -6.14 18.95 11.50
N MET A 200 -5.65 17.72 11.64
CA MET A 200 -4.89 17.27 12.81
C MET A 200 -3.41 16.98 12.46
N GLY A 201 -3.04 17.12 11.19
CA GLY A 201 -1.73 16.72 10.67
C GLY A 201 -1.45 15.22 10.87
N LEU A 202 -2.47 14.36 10.73
CA LEU A 202 -2.29 12.90 10.77
C LEU A 202 -2.02 12.40 9.36
N VAL A 203 -0.95 11.64 9.20
CA VAL A 203 -0.52 11.11 7.90
C VAL A 203 -0.62 9.59 7.94
N ASN A 204 -1.20 9.00 6.90
CA ASN A 204 -1.32 7.56 6.74
C ASN A 204 0.05 6.89 6.87
N SER A 205 0.09 5.79 7.61
CA SER A 205 1.28 5.01 7.97
C SER A 205 2.28 5.69 8.91
N HIS A 206 2.09 6.97 9.28
CA HIS A 206 2.84 7.55 10.39
C HIS A 206 2.45 6.86 11.69
N THR A 207 3.43 6.70 12.57
CA THR A 207 3.29 5.97 13.82
C THR A 207 3.08 6.90 15.01
N ALA A 208 2.47 6.37 16.06
CA ALA A 208 2.37 7.03 17.36
C ALA A 208 2.42 5.99 18.49
N GLU A 209 2.76 6.46 19.68
CA GLU A 209 2.70 5.70 20.93
C GLU A 209 1.44 6.13 21.70
N VAL A 210 0.65 5.18 22.18
CA VAL A 210 -0.44 5.45 23.13
C VAL A 210 0.16 5.70 24.50
N THR A 211 0.14 6.95 24.97
CA THR A 211 0.79 7.32 26.24
C THR A 211 -0.15 7.16 27.43
N SER A 212 -1.46 7.34 27.24
CA SER A 212 -2.44 7.10 28.30
C SER A 212 -3.84 6.88 27.76
N ILE A 213 -4.61 6.04 28.46
CA ILE A 213 -6.03 5.83 28.23
C ILE A 213 -6.77 6.24 29.51
N GLY A 214 -7.48 7.35 29.45
CA GLY A 214 -8.33 7.86 30.54
C GLY A 214 -9.80 7.50 30.34
N ARG A 215 -10.65 7.98 31.25
CA ARG A 215 -12.11 7.77 31.18
C ARG A 215 -12.73 8.38 29.92
N ASP A 216 -12.34 9.60 29.55
CA ASP A 216 -12.98 10.33 28.45
C ASP A 216 -12.03 10.63 27.28
N ARG A 217 -10.74 10.37 27.45
CA ARG A 217 -9.70 10.78 26.49
C ARG A 217 -8.61 9.73 26.31
N VAL A 218 -8.03 9.70 25.12
CA VAL A 218 -6.87 8.90 24.74
C VAL A 218 -5.77 9.87 24.34
N ARG A 219 -4.55 9.66 24.85
CA ARG A 219 -3.39 10.48 24.49
C ARG A 219 -2.37 9.68 23.71
N PHE A 220 -1.78 10.34 22.72
CA PHE A 220 -0.75 9.80 21.86
C PHE A 220 0.47 10.71 21.84
N ARG A 221 1.65 10.11 21.70
CA ARG A 221 2.87 10.79 21.27
C ARG A 221 3.12 10.41 19.82
N LEU A 222 3.03 11.40 18.93
CA LEU A 222 3.26 11.22 17.50
C LEU A 222 4.75 11.04 17.20
N GLU A 223 5.09 10.48 16.04
CA GLU A 223 6.49 10.27 15.65
C GLU A 223 7.31 11.56 15.49
N ASP A 224 6.66 12.70 15.29
CA ASP A 224 7.29 14.04 15.28
C ASP A 224 7.45 14.65 16.69
N GLY A 225 7.10 13.90 17.74
CA GLY A 225 7.19 14.31 19.14
C GLY A 225 5.97 15.09 19.65
N ARG A 226 5.02 15.49 18.78
CA ARG A 226 3.81 16.19 19.23
C ARG A 226 2.93 15.28 20.09
N SER A 227 2.23 15.90 21.04
CA SER A 227 1.18 15.23 21.80
C SER A 227 -0.18 15.44 21.14
N LEU A 228 -0.94 14.37 20.96
CA LEU A 228 -2.31 14.41 20.46
C LEU A 228 -3.25 13.86 21.53
N THR A 229 -4.39 14.51 21.74
CA THR A 229 -5.44 14.02 22.65
C THR A 229 -6.76 13.93 21.91
N LEU A 230 -7.34 12.73 21.85
CA LEU A 230 -8.65 12.48 21.25
C LEU A 230 -9.67 12.15 22.35
N ARG A 231 -10.93 12.53 22.13
CA ARG A 231 -12.04 12.07 22.98
C ARG A 231 -12.31 10.59 22.71
N ARG A 232 -12.83 9.87 23.70
CA ARG A 232 -13.43 8.56 23.43
C ARG A 232 -14.58 8.73 22.44
N GLY A 233 -14.64 7.86 21.43
CA GLY A 233 -15.61 7.97 20.34
C GLY A 233 -15.21 8.92 19.21
N ASP A 234 -14.03 9.55 19.27
CA ASP A 234 -13.51 10.30 18.13
C ASP A 234 -13.36 9.38 16.91
N SER A 235 -13.84 9.83 15.75
CA SER A 235 -13.87 9.03 14.53
C SER A 235 -12.47 8.60 14.06
N GLN A 236 -11.42 9.35 14.43
CA GLN A 236 -10.03 9.01 14.10
C GLN A 236 -9.55 7.76 14.83
N LEU A 237 -10.14 7.41 16.00
CA LEU A 237 -9.82 6.16 16.69
C LEU A 237 -10.18 4.92 15.88
N ARG A 238 -11.06 5.06 14.87
CA ARG A 238 -11.41 3.97 13.95
C ARG A 238 -10.42 3.79 12.80
N HIS A 239 -9.52 4.73 12.59
CA HIS A 239 -8.53 4.71 11.52
C HIS A 239 -7.13 4.44 12.07
N LEU A 240 -7.03 3.40 12.89
CA LEU A 240 -5.83 2.96 13.59
C LEU A 240 -5.55 1.48 13.35
N ASP A 241 -4.28 1.10 13.50
CA ASP A 241 -3.82 -0.29 13.47
C ASP A 241 -2.54 -0.41 14.31
N HIS A 242 -2.24 -1.59 14.84
CA HIS A 242 -0.97 -1.81 15.55
C HIS A 242 0.22 -1.73 14.58
N ALA A 243 1.33 -1.19 15.07
CA ALA A 243 2.49 -0.85 14.25
C ALA A 243 3.82 -1.36 14.83
N TRP A 244 3.81 -2.55 15.44
CA TRP A 244 5.03 -3.24 15.85
C TRP A 244 5.73 -3.88 14.64
N ALA A 245 4.96 -4.53 13.77
CA ALA A 245 5.36 -4.97 12.44
C ALA A 245 4.69 -4.11 11.35
N SER A 246 5.33 -4.05 10.19
CA SER A 246 4.84 -3.28 9.04
C SER A 246 5.12 -4.03 7.73
N THR A 247 4.38 -3.69 6.68
CA THR A 247 4.66 -4.22 5.34
C THR A 247 5.84 -3.48 4.72
N VAL A 248 6.49 -4.11 3.74
CA VAL A 248 7.67 -3.57 3.03
C VAL A 248 7.41 -2.18 2.43
N HIS A 249 6.23 -1.98 1.84
CA HIS A 249 5.83 -0.70 1.25
C HIS A 249 5.72 0.43 2.28
N ALA A 250 5.25 0.13 3.49
CA ALA A 250 5.11 1.12 4.57
C ALA A 250 6.47 1.52 5.18
N PHE A 251 7.57 0.84 4.83
CA PHE A 251 8.95 1.26 5.14
C PHE A 251 9.60 2.13 4.05
N GLN A 252 8.90 2.46 2.96
CA GLN A 252 9.49 3.25 1.88
C GLN A 252 9.97 4.62 2.38
N GLY A 253 11.27 4.91 2.16
CA GLY A 253 11.92 6.15 2.60
C GLY A 253 12.46 6.12 4.04
N ARG A 254 12.14 5.10 4.83
CA ARG A 254 12.65 4.95 6.21
C ARG A 254 13.90 4.07 6.21
N THR A 255 15.02 4.64 6.62
CA THR A 255 16.25 3.88 6.84
C THR A 255 16.28 3.43 8.30
N VAL A 256 16.20 2.13 8.55
CA VAL A 256 16.32 1.52 9.89
C VAL A 256 17.72 0.95 10.09
N ASP A 257 18.18 0.88 11.33
CA ASP A 257 19.50 0.31 11.62
C ASP A 257 19.50 -1.19 11.38
N ASN A 258 18.44 -1.87 11.82
CA ASN A 258 18.29 -3.31 11.70
C ASN A 258 16.94 -3.67 11.08
N VAL A 259 16.88 -4.78 10.35
CA VAL A 259 15.65 -5.34 9.79
C VAL A 259 15.53 -6.80 10.20
N ILE A 260 14.33 -7.20 10.60
CA ILE A 260 13.90 -8.60 10.63
C ILE A 260 12.85 -8.72 9.53
N ALA A 261 13.18 -9.44 8.48
CA ALA A 261 12.34 -9.70 7.33
C ALA A 261 11.70 -11.08 7.45
N VAL A 262 10.40 -11.19 7.23
CA VAL A 262 9.72 -12.48 7.14
C VAL A 262 9.37 -12.72 5.67
N MET A 263 9.86 -13.83 5.12
CA MET A 263 9.50 -14.25 3.76
C MET A 263 9.11 -15.72 3.80
N GLU A 264 8.07 -16.08 3.06
CA GLU A 264 7.51 -17.43 3.05
C GLU A 264 7.71 -18.07 1.69
N SER A 265 8.15 -19.33 1.65
CA SER A 265 8.18 -20.12 0.42
C SER A 265 6.76 -20.52 -0.01
N ARG A 266 5.84 -20.76 0.93
CA ARG A 266 4.44 -21.17 0.66
C ARG A 266 3.54 -20.08 0.06
N HIS A 267 3.98 -18.82 0.08
CA HIS A 267 3.26 -17.68 -0.49
C HIS A 267 4.08 -17.06 -1.64
N PRO A 268 4.30 -17.80 -2.75
CA PRO A 268 5.28 -17.43 -3.78
C PRO A 268 5.00 -16.08 -4.46
N HIS A 269 3.75 -15.63 -4.49
CA HIS A 269 3.38 -14.34 -5.07
C HIS A 269 3.77 -13.12 -4.22
N LEU A 270 4.10 -13.32 -2.94
CA LEU A 270 4.54 -12.27 -2.03
C LEU A 270 6.06 -12.28 -1.82
N SER A 271 6.72 -13.38 -2.18
CA SER A 271 8.16 -13.58 -2.10
C SER A 271 8.76 -13.57 -3.50
N THR A 272 9.40 -12.46 -3.87
CA THR A 272 10.05 -12.28 -5.18
C THR A 272 11.48 -11.79 -4.97
N GLN A 273 12.35 -11.98 -5.95
CA GLN A 273 13.71 -11.46 -5.92
C GLN A 273 13.73 -9.96 -5.61
N LYS A 274 12.80 -9.20 -6.21
CA LYS A 274 12.61 -7.78 -5.96
C LYS A 274 12.18 -7.48 -4.51
N SER A 275 11.21 -8.21 -3.94
CA SER A 275 10.81 -7.99 -2.54
C SER A 275 11.93 -8.36 -1.58
N PHE A 276 12.65 -9.46 -1.82
CA PHE A 276 13.83 -9.85 -1.05
C PHE A 276 14.89 -8.74 -1.01
N TYR A 277 15.30 -8.23 -2.18
CA TYR A 277 16.23 -7.10 -2.29
C TYR A 277 15.74 -5.89 -1.51
N VAL A 278 14.47 -5.49 -1.70
CA VAL A 278 13.90 -4.33 -1.03
C VAL A 278 13.88 -4.51 0.48
N GLU A 279 13.60 -5.69 1.00
CA GLU A 279 13.57 -5.96 2.43
C GLU A 279 14.96 -5.85 3.08
N ILE A 280 15.96 -6.57 2.54
CA ILE A 280 17.30 -6.60 3.15
C ILE A 280 18.05 -5.27 2.96
N SER A 281 17.80 -4.55 1.86
CA SER A 281 18.46 -3.26 1.57
C SER A 281 17.98 -2.11 2.46
N ARG A 282 16.93 -2.30 3.27
CA ARG A 282 16.43 -1.27 4.19
C ARG A 282 17.26 -1.13 5.47
N ALA A 283 18.00 -2.18 5.83
CA ALA A 283 18.89 -2.18 6.99
C ALA A 283 20.20 -1.44 6.70
N ARG A 284 20.68 -0.65 7.67
CA ARG A 284 22.06 -0.10 7.64
C ARG A 284 23.09 -1.10 8.15
N ASN A 285 22.77 -1.81 9.22
CA ASN A 285 23.73 -2.59 9.99
C ASN A 285 23.46 -4.09 9.91
N ARG A 286 22.20 -4.52 10.01
CA ARG A 286 21.86 -5.96 10.05
C ARG A 286 20.49 -6.25 9.44
N ALA A 287 20.42 -7.26 8.58
CA ALA A 287 19.17 -7.86 8.14
C ALA A 287 19.15 -9.33 8.58
N ASP A 288 18.09 -9.73 9.29
CA ASP A 288 17.78 -11.13 9.60
C ASP A 288 16.58 -11.56 8.74
N LEU A 289 16.68 -12.71 8.09
CA LEU A 289 15.62 -13.31 7.29
C LEU A 289 15.00 -14.47 8.08
N VAL A 290 13.69 -14.43 8.26
CA VAL A 290 12.90 -15.48 8.90
C VAL A 290 12.06 -16.14 7.82
N THR A 291 12.23 -17.44 7.65
CA THR A 291 11.54 -18.22 6.61
C THR A 291 11.04 -19.53 7.18
N ASP A 292 10.06 -20.11 6.51
CA ASP A 292 9.55 -21.45 6.79
C ASP A 292 10.39 -22.54 6.16
N ASP A 293 10.96 -22.26 4.99
CA ASP A 293 11.90 -23.14 4.29
C ASP A 293 12.95 -22.29 3.58
N ALA A 294 14.21 -22.41 3.97
CA ALA A 294 15.28 -21.59 3.40
C ALA A 294 15.70 -22.04 2.01
N GLU A 295 15.65 -23.35 1.75
CA GLU A 295 16.03 -23.93 0.46
C GLU A 295 14.94 -23.67 -0.58
N ALA A 296 13.69 -23.99 -0.26
CA ALA A 296 12.57 -23.74 -1.17
C ALA A 296 12.39 -22.24 -1.46
N LEU A 297 12.60 -21.37 -0.47
CA LEU A 297 12.57 -19.92 -0.69
C LEU A 297 13.69 -19.47 -1.63
N ARG A 298 14.93 -19.96 -1.45
CA ARG A 298 16.07 -19.62 -2.32
C ARG A 298 15.76 -20.01 -3.77
N GLU A 299 15.37 -21.26 -4.01
CA GLU A 299 15.04 -21.77 -5.35
C GLU A 299 13.90 -21.00 -6.01
N HIS A 300 12.87 -20.65 -5.24
CA HIS A 300 11.77 -19.83 -5.74
C HIS A 300 12.24 -18.42 -6.14
N LEU A 301 13.07 -17.78 -5.31
CA LEU A 301 13.58 -16.43 -5.58
C LEU A 301 14.54 -16.36 -6.78
N GLU A 302 15.18 -17.47 -7.17
CA GLU A 302 16.02 -17.54 -8.38
C GLU A 302 15.20 -17.39 -9.67
N THR A 303 13.92 -17.78 -9.66
CA THR A 303 13.05 -17.72 -10.84
C THR A 303 11.99 -16.61 -10.76
N ALA A 304 11.57 -16.25 -9.55
CA ALA A 304 10.53 -15.23 -9.32
C ALA A 304 11.11 -13.81 -9.27
N THR A 305 11.45 -13.23 -10.43
CA THR A 305 12.08 -11.88 -10.52
C THR A 305 11.23 -10.78 -9.87
N GLY A 306 9.89 -10.88 -9.96
CA GLY A 306 8.96 -9.84 -9.51
C GLY A 306 8.85 -8.66 -10.49
N GLU A 307 9.37 -8.81 -11.70
CA GLU A 307 9.11 -7.89 -12.81
C GLU A 307 7.68 -8.06 -13.30
N ARG A 308 6.97 -6.94 -13.46
CA ARG A 308 5.68 -6.94 -14.15
C ARG A 308 6.01 -6.88 -15.63
N VAL A 309 5.90 -8.01 -16.33
CA VAL A 309 5.98 -8.06 -17.79
C VAL A 309 5.01 -7.00 -18.32
N ALA A 310 5.53 -6.02 -19.06
CA ALA A 310 4.68 -5.00 -19.63
C ALA A 310 3.70 -5.68 -20.60
N ALA A 311 2.44 -5.23 -20.65
CA ALA A 311 1.45 -5.81 -21.55
C ALA A 311 1.91 -5.82 -23.03
N LEU A 312 2.82 -4.92 -23.41
CA LEU A 312 3.46 -4.88 -24.73
C LEU A 312 4.52 -5.99 -24.94
N GLU A 313 5.26 -6.38 -23.90
CA GLU A 313 6.25 -7.47 -23.97
C GLU A 313 5.58 -8.84 -24.06
N GLY A 314 4.40 -9.01 -23.46
CA GLY A 314 3.61 -10.23 -23.56
C GLY A 314 3.01 -10.50 -24.94
N ILE A 315 2.90 -9.47 -25.80
CA ILE A 315 2.37 -9.58 -27.17
C ILE A 315 3.50 -9.87 -28.18
N GLY A 316 4.74 -9.49 -27.88
CA GLY A 316 5.89 -9.62 -28.78
C GLY A 316 6.41 -11.04 -28.99
N ALA A 317 6.05 -12.00 -28.12
CA ALA A 317 6.52 -13.38 -28.21
C ALA A 317 5.64 -14.30 -29.09
N ALA A 318 4.55 -13.79 -29.66
CA ALA A 318 3.58 -14.61 -30.40
C ALA A 318 3.18 -14.01 -31.76
N VAL A 319 4.13 -13.47 -32.54
CA VAL A 319 3.93 -13.23 -33.98
C VAL A 319 5.29 -13.33 -34.72
N GLU A 320 5.89 -14.51 -34.79
CA GLU A 320 6.71 -14.83 -35.95
C GLU A 320 5.74 -15.21 -37.08
N ARG A 321 5.44 -14.25 -37.97
CA ARG A 321 4.80 -14.57 -39.25
C ARG A 321 5.89 -15.08 -40.19
N PRO A 322 5.70 -16.24 -40.85
CA PRO A 322 6.58 -16.67 -41.92
C PRO A 322 6.63 -15.59 -43.01
N ALA A 323 7.83 -15.32 -43.51
CA ALA A 323 8.06 -14.40 -44.62
C ALA A 323 7.53 -15.03 -45.92
N ASP A 324 6.26 -14.80 -46.24
CA ASP A 324 5.71 -15.14 -47.55
C ASP A 324 5.77 -13.94 -48.50
N ARG A 325 6.51 -14.16 -49.58
CA ARG A 325 6.68 -13.30 -50.75
C ARG A 325 5.32 -12.92 -51.32
N PHE A 326 5.01 -11.62 -51.37
CA PHE A 326 3.95 -11.10 -52.21
C PHE A 326 4.55 -10.58 -53.53
N GLU A 327 4.19 -11.22 -54.64
CA GLU A 327 4.48 -10.67 -55.97
C GLU A 327 3.60 -9.43 -56.23
N PRO A 328 4.17 -8.29 -56.68
CA PRO A 328 3.38 -7.12 -57.05
C PRO A 328 2.53 -7.41 -58.30
N GLY A 329 1.23 -7.10 -58.25
CA GLY A 329 0.33 -7.17 -59.42
C GLY A 329 -0.87 -8.11 -59.31
N VAL A 330 -1.20 -8.62 -58.11
CA VAL A 330 -2.42 -9.41 -57.87
C VAL A 330 -3.65 -8.50 -57.67
N LEU A 331 -3.48 -7.29 -57.12
CA LEU A 331 -4.59 -6.36 -56.87
C LEU A 331 -5.12 -5.65 -58.14
N ASP A 332 -4.24 -5.34 -59.11
CA ASP A 332 -4.63 -4.73 -60.38
C ASP A 332 -5.44 -5.67 -61.30
N ARG A 333 -5.39 -6.99 -61.04
CA ARG A 333 -6.17 -8.00 -61.77
C ARG A 333 -7.55 -8.26 -61.16
N LEU A 334 -7.79 -7.86 -59.92
CA LEU A 334 -9.06 -8.10 -59.21
C LEU A 334 -10.05 -6.94 -59.33
N PHE A 335 -9.60 -5.74 -59.71
CA PHE A 335 -10.44 -4.56 -59.83
C PHE A 335 -10.30 -3.92 -61.22
N GLY A 336 -10.86 -4.59 -62.21
CA GLY A 336 -11.16 -3.99 -63.50
C GLY A 336 -12.22 -2.89 -63.38
N GLN A 337 -11.93 -1.75 -64.03
CA GLN A 337 -12.82 -0.67 -64.48
C GLN A 337 -14.33 -0.79 -64.14
N LYS A 338 -14.86 0.24 -63.46
CA LYS A 338 -15.99 1.06 -63.93
C LYS A 338 -16.31 2.24 -63.00
N ASP A 339 -16.28 3.42 -63.62
CA ASP A 339 -17.19 4.57 -63.50
C ASP A 339 -17.55 5.08 -62.08
N GLY A 340 -16.86 6.15 -61.66
CA GLY A 340 -17.30 7.01 -60.56
C GLY A 340 -18.28 8.11 -61.02
N PRO A 341 -19.19 8.59 -60.17
CA PRO A 341 -19.98 9.77 -60.48
C PRO A 341 -19.19 11.06 -60.21
N ASP A 342 -19.63 12.04 -60.99
CA ASP A 342 -19.11 13.37 -61.25
C ASP A 342 -18.86 14.26 -60.02
N ARG A 343 -17.80 15.08 -60.11
CA ARG A 343 -17.35 16.05 -59.13
C ARG A 343 -17.91 17.42 -59.47
N SER A 344 -18.84 17.93 -58.67
CA SER A 344 -19.04 19.38 -58.59
C SER A 344 -19.31 19.80 -57.14
N ASN A 345 -18.57 20.83 -56.72
CA ASN A 345 -18.55 21.48 -55.40
C ASN A 345 -17.77 20.81 -54.27
N ALA A 346 -16.45 21.05 -54.28
CA ALA A 346 -15.64 21.13 -53.06
C ALA A 346 -14.89 22.49 -53.04
N PRO A 347 -14.91 23.24 -51.92
CA PRO A 347 -14.21 24.52 -51.77
C PRO A 347 -12.68 24.34 -51.63
N PRO A 348 -11.88 25.38 -51.92
CA PRO A 348 -10.43 25.26 -52.05
C PRO A 348 -9.72 25.10 -50.69
N GLU A 349 -8.66 24.27 -50.70
CA GLU A 349 -7.72 24.11 -49.59
C GLU A 349 -6.82 25.35 -49.41
N PRO A 350 -6.52 25.78 -48.17
CA PRO A 350 -5.45 26.74 -47.93
C PRO A 350 -4.07 26.07 -47.88
N SER A 351 -3.15 26.73 -48.57
CA SER A 351 -1.73 26.47 -48.80
C SER A 351 -0.89 26.33 -47.52
N ALA A 352 0.05 25.38 -47.57
CA ALA A 352 1.12 25.18 -46.62
C ALA A 352 2.22 26.24 -46.76
N ASN A 353 2.44 27.03 -45.72
CA ASN A 353 3.76 27.56 -45.37
C ASN A 353 3.73 28.17 -43.96
N GLN A 354 4.46 27.60 -43.01
CA GLN A 354 5.19 28.32 -41.95
C GLN A 354 6.08 27.37 -41.12
N PRO A 355 7.20 27.87 -40.54
CA PRO A 355 8.39 27.11 -40.19
C PRO A 355 8.38 26.54 -38.76
N ALA A 356 9.32 25.63 -38.52
CA ALA A 356 9.59 24.95 -37.26
C ALA A 356 9.81 25.93 -36.08
N GLU A 357 9.06 25.74 -34.99
CA GLU A 357 9.31 26.37 -33.70
C GLU A 357 10.35 25.58 -32.89
N GLN A 358 11.27 26.34 -32.28
CA GLN A 358 12.39 25.89 -31.47
C GLN A 358 11.96 25.42 -30.06
N PRO A 359 12.80 24.65 -29.33
CA PRO A 359 12.47 24.13 -28.01
C PRO A 359 12.41 25.25 -26.96
N VAL A 360 11.34 25.26 -26.17
CA VAL A 360 11.12 26.20 -25.06
C VAL A 360 11.96 25.79 -23.84
N GLU A 361 12.81 26.70 -23.36
CA GLU A 361 13.55 26.57 -22.09
C GLU A 361 12.61 26.61 -20.87
N PRO A 362 12.92 25.88 -19.78
CA PRO A 362 12.10 25.86 -18.57
C PRO A 362 12.24 27.15 -17.73
N LEU A 363 11.10 27.66 -17.27
CA LEU A 363 10.98 28.82 -16.38
C LEU A 363 11.60 28.56 -14.98
N PRO A 364 12.22 29.58 -14.34
CA PRO A 364 12.86 29.43 -13.03
C PRO A 364 11.87 29.32 -11.87
N GLU A 365 12.23 28.52 -10.86
CA GLU A 365 11.51 28.33 -9.60
C GLU A 365 11.38 29.63 -8.80
N LYS A 366 10.16 29.95 -8.35
CA LYS A 366 9.89 31.02 -7.39
C LYS A 366 10.08 30.52 -5.96
N THR A 367 11.11 31.02 -5.29
CA THR A 367 11.30 30.90 -3.84
C THR A 367 10.18 31.65 -3.10
N PRO A 368 9.53 31.06 -2.08
CA PRO A 368 8.56 31.80 -1.28
C PRO A 368 9.25 32.65 -0.19
N GLU A 369 8.96 33.95 -0.17
CA GLU A 369 9.33 34.87 0.90
C GLU A 369 8.55 34.59 2.21
N PRO A 370 9.14 34.86 3.39
CA PRO A 370 8.51 34.61 4.68
C PRO A 370 7.47 35.68 5.01
N LYS A 371 6.24 35.25 5.35
CA LYS A 371 5.25 36.13 5.98
C LYS A 371 5.57 36.29 7.47
N GLN A 372 6.04 37.46 7.86
CA GLN A 372 6.04 37.90 9.26
C GLN A 372 4.58 38.09 9.71
N GLY A 373 4.13 37.22 10.59
CA GLY A 373 2.86 37.33 11.31
C GLY A 373 3.14 37.69 12.77
N GLN A 374 2.79 38.92 13.11
CA GLN A 374 2.82 39.54 14.43
C GLN A 374 1.84 38.79 15.36
N TYR A 375 2.34 38.23 16.47
CA TYR A 375 1.49 37.75 17.57
C TYR A 375 1.81 38.62 18.79
N ASP A 376 0.85 39.48 19.13
CA ASP A 376 0.83 40.19 20.40
C ASP A 376 0.62 39.19 21.55
N LEU A 377 1.50 39.29 22.54
CA LEU A 377 1.39 38.67 23.85
C LEU A 377 0.87 39.76 24.81
N GLU A 378 -0.37 39.62 25.26
CA GLU A 378 -0.80 40.21 26.54
C GLU A 378 -1.38 39.11 27.44
N LEU A 379 -0.66 38.95 28.56
CA LEU A 379 -0.98 38.40 29.90
C LEU A 379 -2.14 37.42 30.09
#